data_AF-A0AAW9QV78-F1
#
_entry.id   AF-A0AAW9QV78-F1
#
_cell.length_a   1.000
_cell.length_b   1.000
_cell.length_c   1.000
_cell.angle_alpha   90.00
_cell.angle_beta   90.00
_cell.angle_gamma   90.00
#
_symmetry.space_group_name_H-M   'P 1'
#
loop_
_entity.id
_entity.type
_entity.pdbx_description
1 polymer ?
#
loop_
_entity_poly.entity_id
_entity_poly.type
_entity_poly.pdbx_seq_one_letter_code
_entity_poly.pdbx_strand_id
1 'polypeptide(L)'
;MKKLLLSLVTLVLVASPIADRSARSEQRATRALQAVPSDLPGWMYNKQRNHIYRKRGVYNDAIYNVESLAKDLNAVAVGHAFAYEDLVTGKEKGLETETFEKIQWVLKNPPRFMPDEANISPTFGRKYGVLEQVFDWAHVFHAQTVDVLASTKLTEAEKEAEIDRLYKFYVTKVPYAITGLPMNMGYLDGQPYSKAFRQKYPKVNGLFWGYHWLQGSMYDLLYGKTLDEQRKAYEKVGRQYHEKELYRVDRPFMPMFAELSPRFAERFPYIANTFDNLHMLHDMVNDIIASDWMTEKQKEEQITRATWLVMAANHRGMEPGKNYGGDGLHDHRFMAGTPGMGLMPEGVGHEGHNHGDSGNPETEPATGHEGHNHGDSGNPETKPATGHEGHNHGDSGNPETKPATGHEGHNHGDSGNPETKPATGHEGHNHGDSGEKR
;
A
#
# COMPACT_ATOMS: atom_id res chain seq x y z
N MET A 1 -74.62 26.35 16.18
CA MET A 1 -73.42 26.51 15.31
C MET A 1 -72.48 25.34 15.54
N LYS A 2 -71.56 25.04 14.60
CA LYS A 2 -70.39 24.12 14.72
C LYS A 2 -70.67 22.77 15.44
N LYS A 3 -70.99 21.70 14.72
CA LYS A 3 -70.05 20.76 14.04
C LYS A 3 -68.95 20.22 14.96
N LEU A 4 -69.02 18.92 15.25
CA LEU A 4 -67.89 18.05 15.58
C LEU A 4 -67.56 17.20 14.34
N LEU A 5 -66.30 16.91 14.06
CA LEU A 5 -65.90 16.03 12.95
C LEU A 5 -65.77 14.57 13.41
N LEU A 6 -66.10 13.65 12.50
CA LEU A 6 -65.80 12.23 12.63
C LEU A 6 -64.60 11.92 11.74
N SER A 7 -63.52 11.37 12.30
CA SER A 7 -62.32 10.99 11.56
C SER A 7 -62.24 9.48 11.38
N LEU A 8 -62.34 9.01 10.14
CA LEU A 8 -61.97 7.64 9.78
C LEU A 8 -60.46 7.46 9.92
N VAL A 9 -60.04 6.31 10.46
CA VAL A 9 -58.65 5.82 10.34
C VAL A 9 -58.67 4.68 9.31
N THR A 10 -58.09 4.94 8.14
CA THR A 10 -57.99 3.95 7.06
C THR A 10 -56.86 2.97 7.36
N LEU A 11 -57.19 1.69 7.61
CA LEU A 11 -56.21 0.63 7.81
C LEU A 11 -55.62 0.21 6.45
N VAL A 12 -54.40 0.67 6.13
CA VAL A 12 -53.71 0.30 4.89
C VAL A 12 -52.91 -0.99 5.10
N LEU A 13 -53.42 -2.09 4.56
CA LEU A 13 -52.63 -3.31 4.35
C LEU A 13 -51.68 -3.12 3.17
N VAL A 14 -50.37 -3.24 3.41
CA VAL A 14 -49.33 -3.33 2.36
C VAL A 14 -48.65 -4.69 2.47
N ALA A 15 -48.33 -5.31 1.33
CA ALA A 15 -48.08 -6.74 1.24
C ALA A 15 -46.60 -7.14 1.01
N SER A 16 -46.30 -8.35 1.47
CA SER A 16 -45.28 -9.29 0.95
C SER A 16 -43.78 -8.96 1.09
N PRO A 17 -42.96 -9.84 1.73
CA PRO A 17 -41.51 -9.67 1.89
C PRO A 17 -40.70 -10.08 0.63
N ILE A 18 -41.27 -9.92 -0.57
CA ILE A 18 -40.67 -10.39 -1.82
C ILE A 18 -39.65 -9.38 -2.38
N ALA A 19 -39.88 -8.07 -2.16
CA ALA A 19 -39.00 -7.00 -2.64
C ALA A 19 -37.58 -7.04 -2.02
N ASP A 20 -37.43 -7.35 -0.74
CA ASP A 20 -36.11 -7.47 -0.07
C ASP A 20 -35.27 -8.63 -0.68
N ARG A 21 -35.92 -9.73 -1.09
CA ARG A 21 -35.25 -10.79 -1.84
C ARG A 21 -34.86 -10.36 -3.26
N SER A 22 -35.68 -9.54 -3.94
CA SER A 22 -35.32 -8.97 -5.25
C SER A 22 -34.08 -8.07 -5.13
N ALA A 23 -34.12 -7.08 -4.23
CA ALA A 23 -33.02 -6.14 -4.03
C ALA A 23 -31.71 -6.84 -3.63
N ARG A 24 -31.76 -7.86 -2.77
CA ARG A 24 -30.58 -8.70 -2.44
C ARG A 24 -30.14 -9.62 -3.57
N SER A 25 -30.99 -9.91 -4.56
CA SER A 25 -30.63 -10.63 -5.79
C SER A 25 -30.07 -9.71 -6.88
N GLU A 26 -30.50 -8.45 -6.90
CA GLU A 26 -30.05 -7.41 -7.85
C GLU A 26 -28.71 -6.77 -7.38
N GLN A 27 -28.48 -6.61 -6.07
CA GLN A 27 -27.11 -6.43 -5.52
C GLN A 27 -26.22 -7.66 -5.67
N ARG A 28 -26.80 -8.79 -6.11
CA ARG A 28 -26.10 -10.00 -6.57
C ARG A 28 -25.89 -10.04 -8.08
N ALA A 29 -26.21 -8.95 -8.81
CA ALA A 29 -25.62 -8.70 -10.12
C ALA A 29 -24.12 -9.00 -10.05
N THR A 30 -23.64 -9.84 -10.96
CA THR A 30 -22.42 -10.62 -10.76
C THR A 30 -21.21 -9.73 -10.50
N ARG A 31 -20.74 -9.73 -9.23
CA ARG A 31 -19.44 -9.20 -8.81
C ARG A 31 -18.33 -10.03 -9.46
N ALA A 32 -18.10 -9.80 -10.74
CA ALA A 32 -17.12 -10.52 -11.54
C ALA A 32 -15.71 -10.19 -11.01
N LEU A 33 -15.10 -11.17 -10.34
CA LEU A 33 -13.71 -11.07 -9.94
C LEU A 33 -12.83 -11.08 -11.19
N GLN A 34 -11.92 -10.12 -11.29
CA GLN A 34 -10.89 -10.16 -12.32
C GLN A 34 -10.00 -11.39 -12.11
N ALA A 35 -9.67 -12.07 -13.20
CA ALA A 35 -8.82 -13.25 -13.16
C ALA A 35 -7.43 -12.94 -12.57
N VAL A 36 -6.82 -13.94 -11.94
CA VAL A 36 -5.41 -13.90 -11.58
C VAL A 36 -4.57 -13.87 -12.87
N PRO A 37 -3.54 -13.02 -12.98
CA PRO A 37 -2.66 -13.00 -14.15
C PRO A 37 -2.01 -14.36 -14.41
N SER A 38 -1.74 -14.68 -15.68
CA SER A 38 -1.10 -15.93 -16.09
C SER A 38 0.44 -15.88 -16.05
N ASP A 39 1.02 -14.69 -15.94
CA ASP A 39 2.45 -14.38 -15.98
C ASP A 39 3.07 -14.18 -14.57
N LEU A 40 2.37 -14.61 -13.52
CA LEU A 40 2.85 -14.50 -12.14
C LEU A 40 4.25 -15.15 -11.97
N PRO A 41 5.25 -14.42 -11.44
CA PRO A 41 6.58 -14.98 -11.24
C PRO A 41 6.55 -16.04 -10.14
N GLY A 42 7.16 -17.20 -10.39
CA GLY A 42 6.98 -18.40 -9.56
C GLY A 42 7.30 -18.26 -8.05
N TRP A 43 8.06 -17.25 -7.64
CA TRP A 43 8.28 -16.94 -6.22
C TRP A 43 7.01 -16.50 -5.50
N MET A 44 5.98 -16.00 -6.21
CA MET A 44 4.69 -15.63 -5.62
C MET A 44 3.85 -16.83 -5.13
N TYR A 45 4.31 -18.06 -5.40
CA TYR A 45 3.77 -19.28 -4.79
C TYR A 45 4.68 -19.85 -3.68
N ASN A 46 5.87 -19.27 -3.46
CA ASN A 46 6.81 -19.78 -2.47
C ASN A 46 6.48 -19.26 -1.07
N LYS A 47 5.79 -20.09 -0.28
CA LYS A 47 5.48 -19.81 1.14
C LYS A 47 6.69 -19.94 2.09
N GLN A 48 7.89 -20.17 1.58
CA GLN A 48 9.13 -20.08 2.36
C GLN A 48 9.54 -18.61 2.54
N ARG A 49 9.92 -18.21 3.77
CA ARG A 49 10.45 -16.87 4.05
C ARG A 49 11.90 -16.72 3.55
N ASN A 50 12.16 -15.74 2.69
CA ASN A 50 13.51 -15.31 2.34
C ASN A 50 13.97 -14.20 3.30
N HIS A 51 14.77 -14.57 4.30
CA HIS A 51 15.35 -13.62 5.25
C HIS A 51 16.52 -12.84 4.61
N ILE A 52 16.20 -11.79 3.85
CA ILE A 52 17.16 -10.72 3.52
C ILE A 52 17.49 -9.96 4.83
N TYR A 53 18.66 -9.31 4.93
CA TYR A 53 19.00 -8.51 6.11
C TYR A 53 18.74 -7.02 5.83
N ARG A 54 18.04 -6.31 6.74
CA ARG A 54 17.77 -4.87 6.61
C ARG A 54 19.06 -4.08 6.38
N LYS A 55 19.04 -3.03 5.56
CA LYS A 55 20.26 -2.33 5.15
C LYS A 55 20.99 -1.79 6.38
N ARG A 56 22.22 -2.28 6.63
CA ARG A 56 23.03 -1.82 7.76
C ARG A 56 23.42 -0.34 7.59
N GLY A 57 23.31 0.42 8.66
CA GLY A 57 23.74 1.82 8.74
C GLY A 57 23.78 2.36 10.17
N VAL A 58 24.52 3.44 10.39
CA VAL A 58 24.71 4.05 11.73
C VAL A 58 23.42 4.58 12.36
N TYR A 59 22.39 4.77 11.53
CA TYR A 59 21.06 5.26 11.87
C TYR A 59 20.08 4.16 12.32
N ASN A 60 20.40 2.87 12.19
CA ASN A 60 19.46 1.82 12.57
C ASN A 60 19.02 1.99 14.04
N ASP A 61 17.71 1.90 14.26
CA ASP A 61 17.02 2.09 15.53
C ASP A 61 17.16 3.51 16.13
N ALA A 62 17.46 4.52 15.31
CA ALA A 62 17.52 5.92 15.73
C ALA A 62 16.12 6.55 15.94
N ILE A 63 15.02 5.93 15.50
CA ILE A 63 13.67 6.40 15.84
C ILE A 63 13.43 6.49 17.36
N TYR A 64 14.13 5.67 18.16
CA TYR A 64 14.07 5.74 19.62
C TYR A 64 14.67 7.03 20.21
N ASN A 65 15.31 7.90 19.42
CA ASN A 65 15.63 9.27 19.82
C ASN A 65 14.35 10.10 20.08
N VAL A 66 13.25 9.77 19.38
CA VAL A 66 11.89 10.32 19.53
C VAL A 66 11.00 9.22 20.15
N GLU A 67 11.33 8.81 21.37
CA GLU A 67 10.81 7.59 22.04
C GLU A 67 9.27 7.45 22.02
N SER A 68 8.52 8.54 22.10
CA SER A 68 7.06 8.54 22.02
C SER A 68 6.56 8.05 20.65
N LEU A 69 7.10 8.59 19.56
CA LEU A 69 6.76 8.17 18.19
C LEU A 69 7.17 6.71 17.97
N ALA A 70 8.35 6.31 18.46
CA ALA A 70 8.78 4.91 18.39
C ALA A 70 7.80 3.96 19.11
N LYS A 71 7.29 4.36 20.28
CA LYS A 71 6.28 3.60 21.04
C LYS A 71 4.94 3.50 20.32
N ASP A 72 4.44 4.60 19.76
CA ASP A 72 3.19 4.59 19.00
C ASP A 72 3.32 3.71 17.74
N LEU A 73 4.43 3.80 16.98
CA LEU A 73 4.73 2.91 15.85
C LEU A 73 4.85 1.43 16.28
N ASN A 74 5.42 1.14 17.45
CA ASN A 74 5.48 -0.22 17.99
C ASN A 74 4.08 -0.76 18.31
N ALA A 75 3.16 0.07 18.81
CA ALA A 75 1.78 -0.34 19.07
C ALA A 75 0.95 -0.51 17.78
N VAL A 76 1.18 0.33 16.76
CA VAL A 76 0.61 0.19 15.41
C VAL A 76 0.85 -1.21 14.84
N ALA A 77 2.10 -1.68 14.84
CA ALA A 77 2.46 -2.99 14.29
C ALA A 77 1.76 -4.15 15.02
N VAL A 78 1.77 -4.14 16.37
CA VAL A 78 1.04 -5.13 17.17
C VAL A 78 -0.47 -5.06 16.92
N GLY A 79 -1.02 -3.86 16.74
CA GLY A 79 -2.43 -3.62 16.46
C GLY A 79 -2.88 -4.23 15.13
N HIS A 80 -2.12 -4.02 14.05
CA HIS A 80 -2.33 -4.70 12.78
C HIS A 80 -2.21 -6.22 12.92
N ALA A 81 -1.13 -6.72 13.54
CA ALA A 81 -0.87 -8.15 13.64
C ALA A 81 -1.95 -8.92 14.43
N PHE A 82 -2.48 -8.37 15.53
CA PHE A 82 -3.62 -9.00 16.23
C PHE A 82 -4.87 -9.09 15.36
N ALA A 83 -5.23 -8.02 14.64
CA ALA A 83 -6.40 -8.03 13.77
C ALA A 83 -6.22 -8.98 12.57
N TYR A 84 -5.02 -9.06 11.99
CA TYR A 84 -4.71 -10.01 10.91
C TYR A 84 -4.74 -11.48 11.36
N GLU A 85 -4.28 -11.80 12.58
CA GLU A 85 -4.38 -13.17 13.13
C GLU A 85 -5.84 -13.57 13.40
N ASP A 86 -6.63 -12.68 13.99
CA ASP A 86 -8.04 -12.97 14.31
C ASP A 86 -8.91 -13.08 13.02
N LEU A 87 -8.59 -12.28 11.98
CA LEU A 87 -9.18 -12.39 10.63
C LEU A 87 -8.97 -13.77 9.98
N VAL A 88 -7.83 -14.44 10.19
CA VAL A 88 -7.51 -15.73 9.55
C VAL A 88 -7.73 -16.95 10.43
N THR A 89 -7.90 -16.76 11.75
CA THR A 89 -8.17 -17.85 12.71
C THR A 89 -9.66 -18.07 13.02
N GLY A 90 -10.56 -17.34 12.35
CA GLY A 90 -12.02 -17.47 12.55
C GLY A 90 -12.55 -16.76 13.80
N LYS A 91 -11.84 -15.72 14.23
CA LYS A 91 -12.18 -14.88 15.40
C LYS A 91 -12.59 -13.47 15.01
N GLU A 92 -12.89 -13.24 13.73
CA GLU A 92 -13.17 -11.92 13.15
C GLU A 92 -14.32 -11.18 13.86
N LYS A 93 -15.23 -11.90 14.52
CA LYS A 93 -16.30 -11.35 15.37
C LYS A 93 -15.76 -10.58 16.61
N GLY A 94 -14.55 -10.89 17.05
CA GLY A 94 -13.85 -10.19 18.14
C GLY A 94 -13.30 -8.82 17.74
N LEU A 95 -13.14 -8.54 16.44
CA LEU A 95 -12.51 -7.31 15.93
C LEU A 95 -13.13 -6.05 16.52
N GLU A 96 -14.46 -5.98 16.61
CA GLU A 96 -15.19 -4.82 17.15
C GLU A 96 -15.39 -4.83 18.68
N THR A 97 -14.87 -5.85 19.38
CA THR A 97 -15.09 -6.09 20.82
C THR A 97 -13.80 -6.52 21.54
N GLU A 98 -13.59 -7.82 21.78
CA GLU A 98 -12.45 -8.35 22.55
C GLU A 98 -11.10 -7.96 21.93
N THR A 99 -10.95 -8.14 20.61
CA THR A 99 -9.75 -7.77 19.87
C THR A 99 -9.57 -6.25 19.85
N PHE A 100 -10.66 -5.47 19.74
CA PHE A 100 -10.59 -4.00 19.84
C PHE A 100 -10.00 -3.57 21.18
N GLU A 101 -10.51 -4.09 22.30
CA GLU A 101 -10.01 -3.73 23.64
C GLU A 101 -8.59 -4.24 23.89
N LYS A 102 -8.22 -5.39 23.32
CA LYS A 102 -6.84 -5.89 23.33
C LYS A 102 -5.88 -4.96 22.58
N ILE A 103 -6.29 -4.42 21.43
CA ILE A 103 -5.52 -3.43 20.67
C ILE A 103 -5.47 -2.09 21.43
N GLN A 104 -6.60 -1.62 21.98
CA GLN A 104 -6.64 -0.45 22.87
C GLN A 104 -5.70 -0.56 24.06
N TRP A 105 -5.58 -1.76 24.65
CA TRP A 105 -4.66 -2.01 25.75
C TRP A 105 -3.20 -1.83 25.32
N VAL A 106 -2.81 -2.33 24.13
CA VAL A 106 -1.46 -2.13 23.60
C VAL A 106 -1.18 -0.68 23.22
N LEU A 107 -2.15 0.04 22.62
CA LEU A 107 -2.02 1.48 22.34
C LEU A 107 -1.79 2.31 23.61
N LYS A 108 -2.34 1.86 24.75
CA LYS A 108 -2.13 2.47 26.09
C LYS A 108 -0.88 1.95 26.80
N ASN A 109 -0.33 0.81 26.39
CA ASN A 109 0.82 0.13 26.99
C ASN A 109 1.80 -0.35 25.89
N PRO A 110 2.36 0.57 25.07
CA PRO A 110 3.16 0.22 23.90
C PRO A 110 4.43 -0.56 24.29
N PRO A 111 4.80 -1.64 23.55
CA PRO A 111 6.01 -2.37 23.84
C PRO A 111 7.24 -1.50 23.58
N ARG A 112 8.23 -1.60 24.48
CA ARG A 112 9.45 -0.79 24.44
C ARG A 112 10.23 -0.92 23.13
N PHE A 113 10.18 -2.08 22.51
CA PHE A 113 10.80 -2.37 21.22
C PHE A 113 9.77 -3.01 20.29
N MET A 114 9.91 -2.78 18.99
CA MET A 114 9.08 -3.41 17.96
C MET A 114 9.25 -4.95 18.03
N PRO A 115 8.18 -5.71 18.30
CA PRO A 115 8.24 -7.17 18.21
C PRO A 115 8.22 -7.62 16.74
N ASP A 116 8.84 -8.76 16.45
CA ASP A 116 8.66 -9.45 15.16
C ASP A 116 7.21 -9.95 15.06
N GLU A 117 6.47 -9.42 14.09
CA GLU A 117 5.06 -9.73 13.81
C GLU A 117 4.81 -11.23 13.64
N ALA A 118 5.81 -12.02 13.20
CA ALA A 118 5.73 -13.48 13.11
C ALA A 118 5.28 -14.16 14.41
N ASN A 119 5.59 -13.55 15.56
CA ASN A 119 5.26 -14.07 16.89
C ASN A 119 3.85 -13.65 17.35
N ILE A 120 3.18 -12.78 16.57
CA ILE A 120 1.89 -12.17 16.88
C ILE A 120 0.80 -12.64 15.91
N SER A 121 1.14 -12.72 14.62
CA SER A 121 0.29 -13.19 13.52
C SER A 121 0.80 -14.47 12.82
N PRO A 122 1.20 -15.52 13.57
CA PRO A 122 1.86 -16.70 13.02
C PRO A 122 0.96 -17.52 12.07
N THR A 123 -0.37 -17.42 12.16
CA THR A 123 -1.28 -18.08 11.22
C THR A 123 -1.45 -17.27 9.94
N PHE A 124 -1.46 -15.94 10.04
CA PHE A 124 -1.45 -15.07 8.86
C PHE A 124 -0.21 -15.34 8.00
N GLY A 125 0.98 -15.36 8.61
CA GLY A 125 2.24 -15.68 7.93
C GLY A 125 2.24 -17.06 7.25
N ARG A 126 1.77 -18.10 7.95
CA ARG A 126 1.66 -19.44 7.33
C ARG A 126 0.67 -19.49 6.17
N LYS A 127 -0.44 -18.74 6.23
CA LYS A 127 -1.46 -18.75 5.17
C LYS A 127 -1.00 -17.94 3.95
N TYR A 128 -0.45 -16.75 4.18
CA TYR A 128 -0.17 -15.73 3.17
C TYR A 128 1.30 -15.30 3.11
N GLY A 129 2.26 -16.19 3.39
CA GLY A 129 3.70 -15.89 3.56
C GLY A 129 4.42 -15.14 2.43
N VAL A 130 3.82 -15.01 1.24
CA VAL A 130 4.31 -14.14 0.15
C VAL A 130 3.87 -12.69 0.35
N LEU A 131 2.60 -12.46 0.68
CA LEU A 131 2.09 -11.15 1.09
C LEU A 131 2.78 -10.67 2.37
N GLU A 132 3.01 -11.58 3.32
CA GLU A 132 3.78 -11.29 4.54
C GLU A 132 5.18 -10.73 4.21
N GLN A 133 5.89 -11.32 3.24
CA GLN A 133 7.19 -10.80 2.78
C GLN A 133 7.08 -9.44 2.06
N VAL A 134 5.96 -9.15 1.38
CA VAL A 134 5.71 -7.83 0.78
C VAL A 134 5.47 -6.78 1.87
N PHE A 135 4.64 -7.06 2.87
CA PHE A 135 4.40 -6.18 4.02
C PHE A 135 5.67 -5.98 4.87
N ASP A 136 6.32 -7.05 5.31
CA ASP A 136 7.57 -7.00 6.10
C ASP A 136 8.62 -6.09 5.45
N TRP A 137 8.87 -6.25 4.14
CA TRP A 137 9.92 -5.47 3.48
C TRP A 137 9.55 -4.03 3.16
N ALA A 138 8.26 -3.74 2.96
CA ALA A 138 7.78 -2.38 2.85
C ALA A 138 7.79 -1.68 4.23
N HIS A 139 7.42 -2.38 5.32
CA HIS A 139 7.53 -1.90 6.70
C HIS A 139 8.99 -1.68 7.13
N VAL A 140 9.91 -2.57 6.76
CA VAL A 140 11.35 -2.39 6.97
C VAL A 140 11.82 -1.14 6.22
N PHE A 141 11.49 -0.96 4.94
CA PHE A 141 11.88 0.23 4.18
C PHE A 141 11.31 1.54 4.79
N HIS A 142 10.05 1.51 5.20
CA HIS A 142 9.38 2.61 5.92
C HIS A 142 10.13 2.95 7.23
N ALA A 143 10.34 1.98 8.12
CA ALA A 143 11.06 2.16 9.37
C ALA A 143 12.52 2.61 9.18
N GLN A 144 13.24 2.07 8.18
CA GLN A 144 14.60 2.50 7.87
C GLN A 144 14.68 3.95 7.38
N THR A 145 13.67 4.42 6.65
CA THR A 145 13.59 5.82 6.20
C THR A 145 13.37 6.76 7.39
N VAL A 146 12.50 6.36 8.32
CA VAL A 146 12.24 7.07 9.58
C VAL A 146 13.48 7.14 10.48
N ASP A 147 14.19 6.02 10.64
CA ASP A 147 15.46 5.94 11.36
C ASP A 147 16.49 6.93 10.81
N VAL A 148 16.62 7.06 9.48
CA VAL A 148 17.52 8.04 8.86
C VAL A 148 17.13 9.47 9.25
N LEU A 149 15.85 9.83 9.16
CA LEU A 149 15.36 11.16 9.52
C LEU A 149 15.56 11.49 11.02
N ALA A 150 15.34 10.52 11.90
CA ALA A 150 15.56 10.62 13.34
C ALA A 150 17.03 10.47 13.78
N SER A 151 17.97 10.27 12.84
CA SER A 151 19.39 10.07 13.14
C SER A 151 20.06 11.35 13.63
N THR A 152 20.70 11.25 14.79
CA THR A 152 21.63 12.26 15.34
C THR A 152 23.07 12.10 14.85
N LYS A 153 23.35 11.07 14.04
CA LYS A 153 24.70 10.72 13.55
C LYS A 153 24.92 11.04 12.07
N LEU A 154 23.96 11.72 11.43
CA LEU A 154 23.98 12.10 10.02
C LEU A 154 23.60 13.58 9.91
N THR A 155 24.31 14.33 9.07
CA THR A 155 23.85 15.64 8.59
C THR A 155 22.66 15.49 7.66
N GLU A 156 21.84 16.55 7.46
CA GLU A 156 20.66 16.46 6.58
C GLU A 156 21.03 16.03 5.14
N ALA A 157 22.16 16.48 4.60
CA ALA A 157 22.66 16.04 3.29
C ALA A 157 23.01 14.54 3.23
N GLU A 158 23.56 13.98 4.33
CA GLU A 158 23.79 12.54 4.44
C GLU A 158 22.50 11.75 4.65
N LYS A 159 21.50 12.34 5.33
CA LYS A 159 20.16 11.76 5.46
C LYS A 159 19.49 11.64 4.10
N GLU A 160 19.44 12.72 3.32
CA GLU A 160 18.90 12.71 1.97
C GLU A 160 19.58 11.64 1.09
N ALA A 161 20.91 11.67 1.03
CA ALA A 161 21.69 10.72 0.24
C ALA A 161 21.50 9.26 0.71
N GLU A 162 21.23 9.02 1.99
CA GLU A 162 20.95 7.69 2.50
C GLU A 162 19.51 7.23 2.23
N ILE A 163 18.52 8.13 2.21
CA ILE A 163 17.14 7.84 1.79
C ILE A 163 17.11 7.45 0.32
N ASP A 164 17.80 8.21 -0.55
CA ASP A 164 17.94 7.88 -1.97
C ASP A 164 18.67 6.51 -2.17
N ARG A 165 19.66 6.18 -1.31
CA ARG A 165 20.30 4.86 -1.28
C ARG A 165 19.40 3.75 -0.74
N LEU A 166 18.50 4.03 0.21
CA LEU A 166 17.53 3.06 0.75
C LEU A 166 16.48 2.69 -0.31
N TYR A 167 15.89 3.67 -1.00
CA TYR A 167 14.94 3.39 -2.08
C TYR A 167 15.59 2.59 -3.21
N LYS A 168 16.81 2.98 -3.63
CA LYS A 168 17.59 2.22 -4.63
C LYS A 168 17.92 0.80 -4.17
N PHE A 169 18.22 0.59 -2.88
CA PHE A 169 18.40 -0.76 -2.33
C PHE A 169 17.09 -1.56 -2.40
N TYR A 170 15.97 -0.98 -1.96
CA TYR A 170 14.65 -1.60 -1.98
C TYR A 170 14.30 -2.11 -3.40
N VAL A 171 14.13 -1.21 -4.38
CA VAL A 171 13.67 -1.60 -5.73
C VAL A 171 14.66 -2.44 -6.56
N THR A 172 15.90 -2.63 -6.10
CA THR A 172 16.91 -3.45 -6.82
C THR A 172 17.37 -4.71 -6.08
N LYS A 173 17.04 -4.88 -4.80
CA LYS A 173 17.46 -6.04 -3.97
C LYS A 173 16.30 -6.77 -3.30
N VAL A 174 15.13 -6.15 -3.16
CA VAL A 174 13.94 -6.74 -2.55
C VAL A 174 13.06 -7.31 -3.67
N PRO A 175 12.92 -8.64 -3.83
CA PRO A 175 12.17 -9.25 -4.94
C PRO A 175 10.69 -8.90 -4.93
N TYR A 176 10.16 -8.66 -3.72
CA TYR A 176 8.79 -8.30 -3.36
C TYR A 176 8.60 -6.77 -3.18
N ALA A 177 9.46 -5.94 -3.77
CA ALA A 177 9.34 -4.48 -3.70
C ALA A 177 8.06 -3.96 -4.37
N ILE A 178 7.30 -3.17 -3.61
CA ILE A 178 6.16 -2.38 -4.10
C ILE A 178 6.66 -1.27 -5.05
N THR A 179 5.86 -0.94 -6.06
CA THR A 179 6.16 0.10 -7.05
C THR A 179 6.16 1.50 -6.43
N GLY A 180 7.11 2.34 -6.85
CA GLY A 180 7.12 3.77 -6.53
C GLY A 180 6.37 4.63 -7.53
N LEU A 181 5.69 4.05 -8.52
CA LEU A 181 4.82 4.82 -9.42
C LEU A 181 3.52 5.22 -8.71
N PRO A 182 2.92 6.37 -9.02
CA PRO A 182 1.58 6.70 -8.57
C PRO A 182 0.58 5.75 -9.24
N MET A 183 -0.02 4.84 -8.47
CA MET A 183 -1.07 3.96 -8.95
C MET A 183 -2.43 4.65 -8.87
N ASN A 184 -3.38 4.22 -9.72
CA ASN A 184 -4.75 4.72 -9.69
C ASN A 184 -5.50 4.19 -8.44
N MET A 185 -5.51 4.99 -7.39
CA MET A 185 -6.15 4.70 -6.09
C MET A 185 -7.66 4.51 -6.21
N GLY A 186 -8.32 5.24 -7.12
CA GLY A 186 -9.74 5.05 -7.42
C GLY A 186 -10.06 3.69 -8.06
N TYR A 187 -9.12 3.13 -8.84
CA TYR A 187 -9.21 1.75 -9.34
C TYR A 187 -9.03 0.74 -8.19
N LEU A 188 -8.10 0.98 -7.26
CA LEU A 188 -7.81 0.06 -6.16
C LEU A 188 -8.92 0.02 -5.08
N ASP A 189 -9.53 1.16 -4.72
CA ASP A 189 -10.77 1.25 -3.90
C ASP A 189 -12.06 0.90 -4.70
N GLY A 190 -11.91 0.66 -6.02
CA GLY A 190 -12.98 0.35 -6.96
C GLY A 190 -13.21 -1.15 -7.24
N GLN A 191 -12.45 -2.05 -6.61
CA GLN A 191 -12.58 -3.50 -6.86
C GLN A 191 -13.91 -4.09 -6.31
N PRO A 192 -14.42 -5.24 -6.82
CA PRO A 192 -15.75 -5.76 -6.47
C PRO A 192 -15.95 -6.18 -5.00
N TYR A 193 -14.88 -6.32 -4.22
CA TYR A 193 -14.87 -6.62 -2.78
C TYR A 193 -14.68 -5.38 -1.90
N SER A 194 -14.33 -4.23 -2.47
CA SER A 194 -13.88 -3.07 -1.70
C SER A 194 -14.94 -2.58 -0.70
N LYS A 195 -14.47 -1.96 0.38
CA LYS A 195 -15.25 -1.37 1.48
C LYS A 195 -15.90 -2.41 2.40
N ALA A 196 -15.76 -3.71 2.14
CA ALA A 196 -16.31 -4.80 2.95
C ALA A 196 -15.76 -4.83 4.38
N PHE A 197 -14.46 -4.57 4.59
CA PHE A 197 -13.85 -4.49 5.92
C PHE A 197 -14.35 -3.24 6.65
N ARG A 198 -14.28 -2.05 6.02
CA ARG A 198 -14.69 -0.79 6.68
C ARG A 198 -16.18 -0.69 7.00
N GLN A 199 -17.02 -1.41 6.27
CA GLN A 199 -18.45 -1.56 6.56
C GLN A 199 -18.75 -2.56 7.70
N LYS A 200 -17.87 -3.55 7.91
CA LYS A 200 -18.10 -4.68 8.84
C LYS A 200 -17.37 -4.52 10.18
N TYR A 201 -16.20 -3.88 10.18
CA TYR A 201 -15.35 -3.62 11.33
C TYR A 201 -14.91 -2.13 11.37
N PRO A 202 -15.87 -1.19 11.52
CA PRO A 202 -15.59 0.23 11.37
C PRO A 202 -14.61 0.80 12.40
N LYS A 203 -14.57 0.29 13.65
CA LYS A 203 -13.61 0.77 14.65
C LYS A 203 -12.19 0.30 14.34
N VAL A 204 -12.02 -0.95 13.92
CA VAL A 204 -10.68 -1.46 13.55
C VAL A 204 -10.18 -0.79 12.27
N ASN A 205 -11.08 -0.52 11.32
CA ASN A 205 -10.72 0.32 10.16
C ASN A 205 -10.35 1.75 10.58
N GLY A 206 -11.06 2.33 11.55
CA GLY A 206 -10.71 3.62 12.14
C GLY A 206 -9.30 3.63 12.73
N LEU A 207 -8.95 2.57 13.49
CA LEU A 207 -7.57 2.37 13.99
C LEU A 207 -6.56 2.28 12.83
N PHE A 208 -6.77 1.40 11.85
CA PHE A 208 -5.85 1.23 10.71
C PHE A 208 -5.64 2.53 9.93
N TRP A 209 -6.71 3.27 9.61
CA TRP A 209 -6.59 4.55 8.93
C TRP A 209 -6.02 5.66 9.83
N GLY A 210 -6.18 5.58 11.14
CA GLY A 210 -5.45 6.39 12.11
C GLY A 210 -3.96 6.05 12.18
N TYR A 211 -3.60 4.78 12.03
CA TYR A 211 -2.21 4.33 11.92
C TYR A 211 -1.57 4.87 10.64
N HIS A 212 -2.23 4.71 9.50
CA HIS A 212 -1.79 5.26 8.22
C HIS A 212 -1.69 6.80 8.25
N TRP A 213 -2.53 7.48 9.03
CA TRP A 213 -2.38 8.92 9.30
C TRP A 213 -1.08 9.23 10.06
N LEU A 214 -0.79 8.53 11.16
CA LEU A 214 0.46 8.71 11.91
C LEU A 214 1.69 8.42 11.02
N GLN A 215 1.62 7.33 10.26
CA GLN A 215 2.66 6.90 9.33
C GLN A 215 2.91 7.95 8.24
N GLY A 216 1.86 8.53 7.65
CA GLY A 216 1.98 9.60 6.66
C GLY A 216 2.43 10.95 7.25
N SER A 217 1.96 11.34 8.44
CA SER A 217 2.24 12.67 9.03
C SER A 217 3.61 12.81 9.69
N MET A 218 4.30 11.72 10.03
CA MET A 218 5.59 11.82 10.72
C MET A 218 6.76 12.27 9.84
N TYR A 219 6.64 12.22 8.51
CA TYR A 219 7.78 12.49 7.62
C TYR A 219 8.12 13.99 7.57
N ASP A 220 7.16 14.89 7.34
CA ASP A 220 7.38 16.34 7.42
C ASP A 220 7.62 16.85 8.85
N LEU A 221 7.25 16.04 9.85
CA LEU A 221 7.58 16.24 11.27
C LEU A 221 9.06 15.92 11.58
N LEU A 222 9.67 14.96 10.89
CA LEU A 222 11.08 14.60 11.08
C LEU A 222 12.02 15.34 10.10
N TYR A 223 11.58 15.60 8.88
CA TYR A 223 12.41 16.09 7.77
C TYR A 223 12.84 17.56 7.93
N GLY A 224 14.16 17.78 7.83
CA GLY A 224 14.78 19.11 7.94
C GLY A 224 14.66 19.72 9.33
N LYS A 225 14.72 18.91 10.41
CA LYS A 225 14.57 19.35 11.80
C LYS A 225 15.64 18.77 12.72
N THR A 226 16.02 19.54 13.73
CA THR A 226 16.83 19.06 14.86
C THR A 226 16.00 18.15 15.78
N LEU A 227 16.66 17.28 16.55
CA LEU A 227 15.98 16.30 17.41
C LEU A 227 15.00 16.94 18.42
N ASP A 228 15.33 18.12 18.96
CA ASP A 228 14.45 18.79 19.91
C ASP A 228 13.23 19.45 19.23
N GLU A 229 13.34 19.82 17.95
CA GLU A 229 12.19 20.23 17.15
C GLU A 229 11.32 19.03 16.76
N GLN A 230 11.93 17.89 16.40
CA GLN A 230 11.22 16.63 16.13
C GLN A 230 10.36 16.20 17.33
N ARG A 231 10.94 16.24 18.54
CA ARG A 231 10.24 15.93 19.80
C ARG A 231 9.08 16.89 20.07
N LYS A 232 9.32 18.21 20.02
CA LYS A 232 8.28 19.23 20.26
C LYS A 232 7.17 19.20 19.20
N ALA A 233 7.49 18.89 17.95
CA ALA A 233 6.50 18.65 16.91
C ALA A 233 5.67 17.40 17.22
N TYR A 234 6.29 16.33 17.73
CA TYR A 234 5.57 15.11 18.12
C TYR A 234 4.68 15.30 19.35
N GLU A 235 5.06 16.11 20.34
CA GLU A 235 4.16 16.48 21.43
C GLU A 235 2.84 17.13 20.94
N LYS A 236 2.85 17.78 19.77
CA LYS A 236 1.63 18.31 19.13
C LYS A 236 0.92 17.25 18.27
N VAL A 237 1.66 16.57 17.39
CA VAL A 237 1.09 15.62 16.42
C VAL A 237 0.59 14.34 17.09
N GLY A 238 1.30 13.82 18.10
CA GLY A 238 0.86 12.69 18.93
C GLY A 238 -0.47 12.96 19.62
N ARG A 239 -0.65 14.13 20.25
CA ARG A 239 -1.96 14.52 20.81
C ARG A 239 -3.07 14.54 19.75
N GLN A 240 -2.84 15.11 18.56
CA GLN A 240 -3.83 15.05 17.47
C GLN A 240 -4.13 13.60 17.06
N TYR A 241 -3.10 12.75 16.95
CA TYR A 241 -3.25 11.33 16.67
C TYR A 241 -4.15 10.64 17.71
N HIS A 242 -3.80 10.69 19.00
CA HIS A 242 -4.54 10.04 20.08
C HIS A 242 -5.95 10.62 20.30
N GLU A 243 -6.11 11.94 20.21
CA GLU A 243 -7.38 12.64 20.52
C GLU A 243 -8.38 12.66 19.35
N LYS A 244 -7.93 12.57 18.10
CA LYS A 244 -8.77 12.81 16.91
C LYS A 244 -8.62 11.77 15.80
N GLU A 245 -7.40 11.41 15.43
CA GLU A 245 -7.16 10.68 14.18
C GLU A 245 -7.23 9.16 14.35
N LEU A 246 -6.81 8.65 15.50
CA LEU A 246 -6.70 7.23 15.85
C LEU A 246 -8.04 6.49 15.83
N TYR A 247 -9.12 7.15 16.26
CA TYR A 247 -10.45 6.53 16.38
C TYR A 247 -11.43 7.00 15.29
N ARG A 248 -10.92 7.59 14.21
CA ARG A 248 -11.72 8.27 13.20
C ARG A 248 -12.32 7.32 12.17
N VAL A 249 -13.62 7.02 12.31
CA VAL A 249 -14.36 6.06 11.45
C VAL A 249 -15.06 6.70 10.24
N ASP A 250 -15.12 8.02 10.15
CA ASP A 250 -15.93 8.78 9.16
C ASP A 250 -15.13 9.31 7.96
N ARG A 251 -13.84 8.95 7.80
CA ARG A 251 -13.06 9.41 6.63
C ARG A 251 -13.72 8.88 5.34
N PRO A 252 -13.78 9.69 4.25
CA PRO A 252 -14.29 9.20 2.98
C PRO A 252 -13.30 8.26 2.28
N PHE A 253 -12.00 8.46 2.54
CA PHE A 253 -10.88 7.76 1.96
C PHE A 253 -9.73 7.59 2.97
N MET A 254 -8.81 6.68 2.67
CA MET A 254 -7.57 6.46 3.44
C MET A 254 -6.62 7.68 3.32
N PRO A 255 -5.85 8.04 4.36
CA PRO A 255 -4.95 9.20 4.30
C PRO A 255 -3.71 8.94 3.40
N MET A 256 -3.31 9.93 2.60
CA MET A 256 -2.22 9.82 1.62
C MET A 256 -0.99 10.68 1.97
N PHE A 257 0.19 10.25 1.54
CA PHE A 257 1.47 10.87 1.91
C PHE A 257 1.63 12.32 1.41
N ALA A 258 1.14 12.63 0.21
CA ALA A 258 1.21 13.99 -0.32
C ALA A 258 0.31 15.00 0.43
N GLU A 259 -0.75 14.52 1.08
CA GLU A 259 -1.62 15.34 1.94
C GLU A 259 -0.96 15.58 3.31
N LEU A 260 -0.32 14.55 3.86
CA LEU A 260 0.16 14.54 5.25
C LEU A 260 1.62 14.96 5.45
N SER A 261 2.49 14.74 4.45
CA SER A 261 3.89 15.16 4.43
C SER A 261 4.28 15.65 3.03
N PRO A 262 3.74 16.80 2.57
CA PRO A 262 3.95 17.29 1.22
C PRO A 262 5.41 17.58 0.87
N ARG A 263 6.26 18.03 1.82
CA ARG A 263 7.67 18.32 1.54
C ARG A 263 8.50 17.05 1.35
N PHE A 264 8.18 16.00 2.11
CA PHE A 264 8.75 14.67 1.92
C PHE A 264 8.27 14.06 0.59
N ALA A 265 6.99 14.20 0.24
CA ALA A 265 6.45 13.72 -1.03
C ALA A 265 7.05 14.48 -2.24
N GLU A 266 7.31 15.78 -2.12
CA GLU A 266 8.01 16.57 -3.13
C GLU A 266 9.47 16.12 -3.32
N ARG A 267 10.21 15.88 -2.22
CA ARG A 267 11.64 15.49 -2.28
C ARG A 267 11.87 14.02 -2.62
N PHE A 268 10.99 13.13 -2.16
CA PHE A 268 11.11 11.67 -2.29
C PHE A 268 9.84 11.06 -2.91
N PRO A 269 9.41 11.51 -4.11
CA PRO A 269 8.10 11.22 -4.67
C PRO A 269 7.81 9.72 -4.81
N TYR A 270 8.78 8.96 -5.32
CA TYR A 270 8.66 7.52 -5.47
C TYR A 270 8.55 6.77 -4.13
N ILE A 271 9.08 7.34 -3.05
CA ILE A 271 9.00 6.76 -1.70
C ILE A 271 7.62 7.00 -1.10
N ALA A 272 7.10 8.23 -1.19
CA ALA A 272 5.73 8.55 -0.81
C ALA A 272 4.71 7.65 -1.55
N ASN A 273 4.84 7.54 -2.88
CA ASN A 273 3.97 6.64 -3.66
C ASN A 273 4.14 5.15 -3.28
N THR A 274 5.36 4.69 -2.94
CA THR A 274 5.57 3.31 -2.42
C THR A 274 4.74 3.05 -1.16
N PHE A 275 4.63 4.04 -0.26
CA PHE A 275 3.88 3.91 0.98
C PHE A 275 2.37 4.09 0.81
N ASP A 276 1.91 4.98 -0.09
CA ASP A 276 0.50 5.04 -0.49
C ASP A 276 0.04 3.68 -1.07
N ASN A 277 0.84 3.10 -1.98
CA ASN A 277 0.58 1.80 -2.59
C ASN A 277 0.59 0.65 -1.57
N LEU A 278 1.43 0.72 -0.53
CA LEU A 278 1.44 -0.22 0.59
C LEU A 278 0.15 -0.14 1.42
N HIS A 279 -0.22 1.05 1.87
CA HIS A 279 -1.42 1.25 2.68
C HIS A 279 -2.68 0.82 1.90
N MET A 280 -2.73 1.05 0.59
CA MET A 280 -3.80 0.56 -0.27
C MET A 280 -3.82 -0.97 -0.37
N LEU A 281 -2.66 -1.64 -0.45
CA LEU A 281 -2.61 -3.11 -0.40
C LEU A 281 -3.17 -3.66 0.92
N HIS A 282 -2.96 -2.99 2.06
CA HIS A 282 -3.58 -3.36 3.33
C HIS A 282 -5.11 -3.32 3.23
N ASP A 283 -5.69 -2.22 2.79
CA ASP A 283 -7.15 -2.07 2.61
C ASP A 283 -7.73 -3.13 1.66
N MET A 284 -7.09 -3.36 0.50
CA MET A 284 -7.52 -4.39 -0.45
C MET A 284 -7.52 -5.80 0.18
N VAL A 285 -6.46 -6.16 0.92
CA VAL A 285 -6.37 -7.46 1.61
C VAL A 285 -7.44 -7.59 2.69
N ASN A 286 -7.67 -6.52 3.47
CA ASN A 286 -8.69 -6.47 4.51
C ASN A 286 -10.08 -6.74 3.92
N ASP A 287 -10.42 -6.04 2.83
CA ASP A 287 -11.69 -6.18 2.11
C ASP A 287 -11.88 -7.57 1.47
N ILE A 288 -10.81 -8.17 0.96
CA ILE A 288 -10.85 -9.55 0.43
C ILE A 288 -11.15 -10.55 1.54
N ILE A 289 -10.47 -10.46 2.69
CA ILE A 289 -10.65 -11.43 3.78
C ILE A 289 -12.05 -11.28 4.41
N ALA A 290 -12.52 -10.04 4.61
CA ALA A 290 -13.81 -9.73 5.22
C ALA A 290 -15.04 -10.07 4.36
N SER A 291 -14.85 -10.22 3.03
CA SER A 291 -15.92 -10.47 2.06
C SER A 291 -16.56 -11.87 2.21
N ASP A 292 -17.79 -11.91 2.74
CA ASP A 292 -18.57 -13.14 3.00
C ASP A 292 -19.06 -13.88 1.73
N TRP A 293 -18.91 -13.28 0.56
CA TRP A 293 -19.41 -13.82 -0.71
C TRP A 293 -18.34 -14.56 -1.54
N MET A 294 -17.06 -14.47 -1.14
CA MET A 294 -15.96 -15.18 -1.78
C MET A 294 -15.61 -16.46 -1.02
N THR A 295 -15.39 -17.55 -1.76
CA THR A 295 -14.75 -18.75 -1.22
C THR A 295 -13.31 -18.46 -0.81
N GLU A 296 -12.75 -19.21 0.13
CA GLU A 296 -11.32 -19.10 0.49
C GLU A 296 -10.40 -19.29 -0.74
N LYS A 297 -10.80 -20.16 -1.67
CA LYS A 297 -10.27 -20.28 -3.05
C LYS A 297 -10.06 -18.91 -3.70
N GLN A 298 -11.16 -18.19 -3.88
CA GLN A 298 -11.20 -16.86 -4.51
C GLN A 298 -10.48 -15.79 -3.70
N LYS A 299 -10.46 -15.88 -2.36
CA LYS A 299 -9.72 -14.94 -1.52
C LYS A 299 -8.20 -15.11 -1.68
N GLU A 300 -7.70 -16.34 -1.73
CA GLU A 300 -6.28 -16.60 -2.01
C GLU A 300 -5.90 -16.13 -3.42
N GLU A 301 -6.76 -16.38 -4.42
CA GLU A 301 -6.60 -15.88 -5.79
C GLU A 301 -6.56 -14.33 -5.84
N GLN A 302 -7.50 -13.64 -5.18
CA GLN A 302 -7.54 -12.17 -5.19
C GLN A 302 -6.44 -11.52 -4.35
N ILE A 303 -5.99 -12.13 -3.25
CA ILE A 303 -4.81 -11.65 -2.50
C ILE A 303 -3.55 -11.78 -3.36
N THR A 304 -3.39 -12.90 -4.07
CA THR A 304 -2.27 -13.10 -5.00
C THR A 304 -2.28 -12.06 -6.11
N ARG A 305 -3.48 -11.78 -6.68
CA ARG A 305 -3.67 -10.71 -7.65
C ARG A 305 -3.33 -9.34 -7.08
N ALA A 306 -3.94 -8.93 -5.96
CA ALA A 306 -3.73 -7.62 -5.32
C ALA A 306 -2.24 -7.36 -5.03
N THR A 307 -1.54 -8.39 -4.53
CA THR A 307 -0.08 -8.37 -4.33
C THR A 307 0.66 -8.05 -5.64
N TRP A 308 0.32 -8.74 -6.75
CA TRP A 308 0.94 -8.49 -8.06
C TRP A 308 0.59 -7.12 -8.65
N LEU A 309 -0.60 -6.57 -8.40
CA LEU A 309 -0.99 -5.25 -8.92
C LEU A 309 0.03 -4.17 -8.49
N VAL A 310 0.50 -4.21 -7.24
CA VAL A 310 1.40 -3.20 -6.67
C VAL A 310 2.90 -3.51 -6.86
N MET A 311 3.26 -4.65 -7.44
CA MET A 311 4.67 -5.08 -7.55
C MET A 311 5.48 -4.21 -8.53
N ALA A 312 6.63 -3.68 -8.10
CA ALA A 312 7.57 -2.92 -8.95
C ALA A 312 8.04 -3.70 -10.19
N ALA A 313 8.01 -5.05 -10.14
CA ALA A 313 8.32 -5.91 -11.28
C ALA A 313 7.28 -5.82 -12.41
N ASN A 314 6.01 -5.55 -12.09
CA ASN A 314 4.89 -5.42 -13.03
C ASN A 314 4.91 -4.07 -13.79
N HIS A 315 5.57 -3.06 -13.23
CA HIS A 315 5.60 -1.69 -13.74
C HIS A 315 6.95 -1.30 -14.38
N ARG A 316 7.74 -2.29 -14.81
CA ARG A 316 9.07 -2.06 -15.41
C ARG A 316 8.96 -1.34 -16.75
N GLY A 317 9.67 -0.22 -16.89
CA GLY A 317 9.63 0.62 -18.09
C GLY A 317 8.41 1.55 -18.15
N MET A 318 7.59 1.59 -17.09
CA MET A 318 6.51 2.57 -16.94
C MET A 318 7.02 3.81 -16.18
N GLU A 319 6.43 4.96 -16.48
CA GLU A 319 6.81 6.26 -15.91
C GLU A 319 5.57 7.01 -15.37
N PRO A 320 5.74 7.91 -14.38
CA PRO A 320 4.69 8.85 -13.97
C PRO A 320 4.27 9.79 -15.10
N GLY A 321 3.07 10.34 -15.01
CA GLY A 321 2.45 11.19 -16.04
C GLY A 321 1.94 10.44 -17.28
N LYS A 322 1.98 9.09 -17.31
CA LYS A 322 1.60 8.28 -18.48
C LYS A 322 0.58 7.19 -18.14
N ASN A 323 -0.38 6.98 -19.03
CA ASN A 323 -1.33 5.86 -18.98
C ASN A 323 -0.95 4.85 -20.06
N TYR A 324 -0.80 3.57 -19.68
CA TYR A 324 -0.37 2.48 -20.57
C TYR A 324 -1.52 1.60 -21.08
N GLY A 325 -2.77 1.99 -20.80
CA GLY A 325 -4.00 1.30 -21.23
C GLY A 325 -4.53 0.27 -20.23
N GLY A 326 -5.61 -0.40 -20.64
CA GLY A 326 -6.36 -1.36 -19.81
C GLY A 326 -7.28 -0.71 -18.78
N ASP A 327 -7.84 -1.53 -17.88
CA ASP A 327 -8.94 -1.16 -16.96
C ASP A 327 -8.55 -0.18 -15.83
N GLY A 328 -7.40 0.50 -15.91
CA GLY A 328 -6.92 1.46 -14.90
C GLY A 328 -5.72 1.00 -14.06
N LEU A 329 -5.28 -0.26 -14.19
CA LEU A 329 -4.11 -0.79 -13.45
C LEU A 329 -2.81 -0.02 -13.74
N HIS A 330 -2.52 0.24 -15.02
CA HIS A 330 -1.31 0.95 -15.46
C HIS A 330 -1.61 2.43 -15.82
N ASP A 331 -2.61 3.01 -15.15
CA ASP A 331 -2.94 4.44 -15.26
C ASP A 331 -2.07 5.28 -14.31
N HIS A 332 -0.81 5.47 -14.68
CA HIS A 332 0.15 6.32 -13.96
C HIS A 332 0.11 7.79 -14.45
N ARG A 333 -1.04 8.26 -14.95
CA ARG A 333 -1.25 9.63 -15.49
C ARG A 333 -0.98 10.77 -14.50
N PHE A 334 -0.73 10.44 -13.24
CA PHE A 334 -0.49 11.36 -12.14
C PHE A 334 1.02 11.61 -11.99
N MET A 335 1.39 12.75 -11.40
CA MET A 335 2.80 13.08 -11.21
C MET A 335 3.42 12.28 -10.06
N ALA A 336 4.73 12.03 -10.14
CA ALA A 336 5.47 11.43 -9.04
C ALA A 336 5.30 12.27 -7.76
N GLY A 337 5.00 11.63 -6.63
CA GLY A 337 4.75 12.30 -5.34
C GLY A 337 3.33 12.85 -5.19
N THR A 338 2.44 12.59 -6.16
CA THR A 338 0.99 12.75 -5.99
C THR A 338 0.34 11.37 -5.87
N PRO A 339 -0.62 11.14 -4.96
CA PRO A 339 -1.43 9.92 -4.98
C PRO A 339 -2.26 9.93 -6.26
N GLY A 340 -2.35 8.78 -6.95
CA GLY A 340 -3.08 8.70 -8.20
C GLY A 340 -4.59 8.63 -7.97
N MET A 341 -5.23 9.72 -7.54
CA MET A 341 -6.63 9.69 -7.07
C MET A 341 -7.68 9.21 -8.10
N GLY A 342 -7.32 9.02 -9.37
CA GLY A 342 -8.18 8.42 -10.37
C GLY A 342 -9.41 9.25 -10.71
N LEU A 343 -10.48 8.58 -11.16
CA LEU A 343 -11.84 9.09 -11.04
C LEU A 343 -12.45 8.43 -9.81
N MET A 344 -12.35 9.08 -8.65
CA MET A 344 -13.01 8.61 -7.44
C MET A 344 -14.53 8.50 -7.67
N PRO A 345 -15.22 7.52 -7.08
CA PRO A 345 -16.69 7.47 -7.10
C PRO A 345 -17.29 8.78 -6.57
N GLU A 346 -18.33 9.27 -7.25
CA GLU A 346 -19.00 10.53 -6.91
C GLU A 346 -19.44 10.53 -5.44
N GLY A 347 -18.92 11.48 -4.67
CA GLY A 347 -19.08 11.56 -3.21
C GLY A 347 -17.76 11.72 -2.44
N VAL A 348 -16.60 11.37 -3.01
CA VAL A 348 -15.28 11.68 -2.43
C VAL A 348 -14.74 13.01 -2.99
N GLY A 349 -15.38 14.11 -2.59
CA GLY A 349 -14.98 15.47 -2.99
C GLY A 349 -13.95 16.08 -2.02
N HIS A 350 -12.92 16.73 -2.56
CA HIS A 350 -11.92 17.46 -1.77
C HIS A 350 -12.45 18.85 -1.32
N GLU A 351 -13.26 18.90 -0.27
CA GLU A 351 -13.51 20.15 0.47
C GLU A 351 -12.25 20.54 1.28
N GLY A 352 -11.26 21.16 0.62
CA GLY A 352 -9.95 21.42 1.24
C GLY A 352 -9.20 22.70 0.83
N HIS A 353 -9.45 23.27 -0.36
CA HIS A 353 -8.69 24.44 -0.84
C HIS A 353 -9.58 25.60 -1.29
N ASN A 354 -9.95 26.43 -0.32
CA ASN A 354 -10.70 27.66 -0.55
C ASN A 354 -9.76 28.80 -1.02
N HIS A 355 -9.44 28.83 -2.32
CA HIS A 355 -8.84 30.01 -2.94
C HIS A 355 -9.92 31.06 -3.22
N GLY A 356 -9.87 32.17 -2.47
CA GLY A 356 -10.86 33.22 -2.52
C GLY A 356 -10.83 34.03 -3.82
N ASP A 357 -12.03 34.25 -4.36
CA ASP A 357 -12.51 35.37 -5.17
C ASP A 357 -11.50 36.46 -5.60
N SER A 358 -11.32 36.59 -6.91
CA SER A 358 -10.99 37.87 -7.55
C SER A 358 -11.70 37.96 -8.91
N GLY A 359 -12.77 38.75 -8.98
CA GLY A 359 -13.69 38.80 -10.12
C GLY A 359 -13.14 39.43 -11.42
N ASN A 360 -13.85 39.16 -12.51
CA ASN A 360 -13.66 39.71 -13.85
C ASN A 360 -14.04 41.20 -13.93
N PRO A 361 -13.37 42.00 -14.78
CA PRO A 361 -14.12 42.85 -15.70
C PRO A 361 -13.62 42.78 -17.16
N GLU A 362 -14.57 42.87 -18.10
CA GLU A 362 -14.33 42.85 -19.55
C GLU A 362 -13.97 44.26 -20.12
N THR A 363 -13.69 44.28 -21.43
CA THR A 363 -13.62 45.42 -22.39
C THR A 363 -12.25 46.05 -22.72
N GLU A 364 -12.01 46.14 -24.03
CA GLU A 364 -10.83 46.68 -24.75
C GLU A 364 -11.06 48.19 -25.13
N PRO A 365 -10.32 48.89 -26.05
CA PRO A 365 -9.18 48.50 -26.91
C PRO A 365 -8.06 49.55 -27.16
N ALA A 366 -7.15 49.19 -28.11
CA ALA A 366 -6.19 50.04 -28.86
C ALA A 366 -4.90 50.49 -28.11
N THR A 367 -3.71 50.66 -28.72
CA THR A 367 -3.16 50.47 -30.10
C THR A 367 -1.87 49.60 -30.03
N GLY A 368 -1.02 49.34 -31.05
CA GLY A 368 -0.89 49.77 -32.46
C GLY A 368 0.38 49.22 -33.14
N HIS A 369 0.63 49.63 -34.40
CA HIS A 369 1.74 49.23 -35.32
C HIS A 369 1.73 47.74 -35.77
N GLU A 370 1.60 47.35 -37.04
CA GLU A 370 2.24 47.76 -38.32
C GLU A 370 3.72 47.34 -38.42
N GLY A 371 4.23 46.66 -39.46
CA GLY A 371 3.65 46.03 -40.67
C GLY A 371 4.53 44.84 -41.14
N HIS A 372 4.19 44.00 -42.13
CA HIS A 372 3.97 44.33 -43.56
C HIS A 372 3.22 43.22 -44.35
N ASN A 373 2.65 43.62 -45.50
CA ASN A 373 2.10 42.81 -46.62
C ASN A 373 3.14 42.69 -47.77
N HIS A 374 3.11 41.81 -48.80
CA HIS A 374 2.22 40.75 -49.35
C HIS A 374 3.12 39.68 -50.06
N GLY A 375 2.69 38.54 -50.65
CA GLY A 375 1.37 37.91 -50.76
C GLY A 375 1.13 37.17 -52.11
N ASP A 376 0.27 36.13 -52.06
CA ASP A 376 -0.48 35.42 -53.15
C ASP A 376 0.18 34.39 -54.12
N SER A 377 -0.60 33.33 -54.38
CA SER A 377 -0.66 32.38 -55.51
C SER A 377 0.50 31.37 -55.82
N GLY A 378 0.14 30.08 -55.98
CA GLY A 378 1.01 29.03 -56.56
C GLY A 378 0.61 27.57 -56.27
N ASN A 379 0.10 26.84 -57.28
CA ASN A 379 -0.18 25.38 -57.32
C ASN A 379 0.70 24.76 -58.48
N PRO A 380 0.86 23.42 -58.75
CA PRO A 380 -0.07 22.31 -58.45
C PRO A 380 0.51 20.86 -58.23
N GLU A 381 -0.40 19.87 -58.16
CA GLU A 381 -0.25 18.41 -58.48
C GLU A 381 0.58 17.49 -57.54
N THR A 382 0.38 16.15 -57.41
CA THR A 382 -0.56 15.15 -58.03
C THR A 382 -0.92 13.96 -57.06
N LYS A 383 -1.83 13.07 -57.48
CA LYS A 383 -2.22 11.71 -56.95
C LYS A 383 -2.61 10.80 -58.17
N PRO A 384 -2.95 9.47 -58.13
CA PRO A 384 -3.40 8.62 -56.99
C PRO A 384 -2.99 7.10 -56.92
N ALA A 385 -3.26 6.50 -55.75
CA ALA A 385 -3.78 5.15 -55.37
C ALA A 385 -3.62 3.83 -56.17
N THR A 386 -3.35 2.74 -55.42
CA THR A 386 -3.81 1.31 -55.54
C THR A 386 -3.33 0.53 -54.29
N GLY A 387 -3.76 -0.70 -53.92
CA GLY A 387 -4.82 -1.63 -54.37
C GLY A 387 -4.71 -3.03 -53.70
N HIS A 388 -5.81 -3.80 -53.60
CA HIS A 388 -5.95 -5.22 -53.14
C HIS A 388 -5.61 -5.58 -51.66
N GLU A 389 -5.99 -6.74 -51.12
CA GLU A 389 -7.31 -7.43 -50.95
C GLU A 389 -7.10 -8.64 -50.00
N GLY A 390 -8.14 -9.28 -49.47
CA GLY A 390 -7.99 -10.43 -48.54
C GLY A 390 -9.12 -11.46 -48.63
N HIS A 391 -9.02 -12.60 -47.91
CA HIS A 391 -10.13 -13.49 -47.52
C HIS A 391 -9.69 -14.55 -46.46
N ASN A 392 -10.48 -15.61 -46.20
CA ASN A 392 -10.80 -16.05 -44.83
C ASN A 392 -10.92 -17.59 -44.63
N HIS A 393 -10.81 -18.06 -43.37
CA HIS A 393 -11.09 -19.41 -42.79
C HIS A 393 -10.28 -20.66 -43.22
N GLY A 394 -10.05 -21.57 -42.26
CA GLY A 394 -9.58 -22.96 -42.47
C GLY A 394 -9.09 -23.65 -41.18
N ASP A 395 -9.57 -24.85 -40.86
CA ASP A 395 -9.40 -25.54 -39.55
C ASP A 395 -8.50 -26.81 -39.61
N SER A 396 -8.05 -27.28 -38.44
CA SER A 396 -7.57 -28.63 -38.08
C SER A 396 -6.15 -29.12 -38.49
N GLY A 397 -5.47 -29.81 -37.56
CA GLY A 397 -4.25 -30.63 -37.84
C GLY A 397 -3.21 -30.73 -36.71
N ASN A 398 -3.00 -31.93 -36.14
CA ASN A 398 -1.98 -32.31 -35.13
C ASN A 398 -2.01 -33.87 -34.98
N PRO A 399 -0.96 -34.64 -34.59
CA PRO A 399 0.41 -34.31 -34.17
C PRO A 399 1.51 -35.06 -34.98
N GLU A 400 2.65 -35.41 -34.32
CA GLU A 400 3.81 -36.25 -34.72
C GLU A 400 5.02 -35.53 -35.38
N THR A 401 6.30 -35.86 -35.10
CA THR A 401 6.93 -36.82 -34.15
C THR A 401 8.29 -36.28 -33.62
N LYS A 402 8.87 -36.93 -32.58
CA LYS A 402 10.27 -36.75 -32.08
C LYS A 402 11.22 -37.76 -32.77
N PRO A 403 12.54 -37.49 -32.94
CA PRO A 403 13.52 -37.74 -31.87
C PRO A 403 14.70 -36.71 -31.82
N ALA A 404 15.83 -37.07 -31.19
CA ALA A 404 16.85 -36.15 -30.67
C ALA A 404 18.29 -36.37 -31.19
N THR A 405 19.11 -35.32 -31.06
CA THR A 405 20.59 -35.26 -30.98
C THR A 405 20.95 -33.93 -30.28
N GLY A 406 22.11 -33.73 -29.65
CA GLY A 406 23.20 -34.65 -29.29
C GLY A 406 24.57 -33.95 -29.25
N HIS A 407 25.28 -33.99 -28.10
CA HIS A 407 26.69 -33.57 -27.91
C HIS A 407 26.96 -32.03 -28.01
N GLU A 408 28.04 -31.42 -27.48
CA GLU A 408 29.26 -31.94 -26.80
C GLU A 408 29.94 -30.91 -25.85
N GLY A 409 30.78 -31.38 -24.91
CA GLY A 409 32.01 -30.74 -24.35
C GLY A 409 31.94 -29.41 -23.54
N HIS A 410 32.73 -29.17 -22.48
CA HIS A 410 33.78 -29.93 -21.80
C HIS A 410 33.92 -29.53 -20.30
N ASN A 411 34.58 -30.36 -19.50
CA ASN A 411 35.11 -30.04 -18.15
C ASN A 411 36.45 -29.25 -18.25
N HIS A 412 37.25 -28.90 -17.23
CA HIS A 412 37.39 -29.27 -15.80
C HIS A 412 37.99 -28.09 -15.00
N GLY A 413 37.87 -28.12 -13.66
CA GLY A 413 38.64 -27.26 -12.75
C GLY A 413 38.30 -27.54 -11.28
N ASP A 414 39.13 -28.34 -10.59
CA ASP A 414 38.89 -28.80 -9.21
C ASP A 414 39.92 -28.24 -8.22
N SER A 415 39.47 -27.89 -7.01
CA SER A 415 40.20 -27.68 -5.75
C SER A 415 39.33 -26.86 -4.77
N GLY A 416 39.28 -27.14 -3.47
CA GLY A 416 39.81 -28.28 -2.72
C GLY A 416 39.46 -28.16 -1.23
N ASN A 417 39.07 -29.26 -0.58
CA ASN A 417 38.71 -29.28 0.85
C ASN A 417 39.93 -29.56 1.74
N PRO A 418 39.91 -29.10 3.01
CA PRO A 418 40.47 -29.92 4.08
C PRO A 418 39.58 -29.98 5.35
N GLU A 419 39.22 -31.20 5.75
CA GLU A 419 38.86 -31.52 7.15
C GLU A 419 40.04 -32.20 7.87
N THR A 420 40.28 -31.85 9.13
CA THR A 420 40.84 -32.74 10.20
C THR A 420 40.86 -31.96 11.52
N LYS A 421 39.89 -32.19 12.42
CA LYS A 421 39.92 -33.10 13.60
C LYS A 421 40.51 -32.46 14.89
N PRO A 422 40.06 -32.90 16.09
CA PRO A 422 40.19 -32.12 17.33
C PRO A 422 41.41 -32.46 18.20
N ALA A 423 41.69 -31.61 19.19
CA ALA A 423 42.64 -31.83 20.27
C ALA A 423 41.96 -31.62 21.65
N THR A 424 42.51 -32.21 22.71
CA THR A 424 41.96 -32.20 24.07
C THR A 424 42.97 -31.70 25.10
N GLY A 425 42.47 -31.01 26.13
CA GLY A 425 43.11 -30.88 27.44
C GLY A 425 44.21 -29.83 27.62
N HIS A 426 43.99 -28.87 28.53
CA HIS A 426 44.60 -29.01 29.86
C HIS A 426 43.82 -28.23 30.94
N GLU A 427 44.09 -28.56 32.20
CA GLU A 427 43.41 -28.05 33.38
C GLU A 427 43.94 -26.69 33.87
N GLY A 428 43.12 -25.98 34.65
CA GLY A 428 43.48 -24.72 35.30
C GLY A 428 42.58 -24.40 36.49
N HIS A 429 42.69 -25.19 37.57
CA HIS A 429 41.98 -24.91 38.82
C HIS A 429 42.53 -23.65 39.50
N ASN A 430 41.65 -22.77 40.01
CA ASN A 430 41.83 -22.24 41.36
C ASN A 430 40.49 -21.85 42.01
N HIS A 431 40.45 -21.87 43.34
CA HIS A 431 39.28 -21.52 44.15
C HIS A 431 39.13 -20.00 44.34
N GLY A 432 37.90 -19.57 44.65
CA GLY A 432 37.55 -18.17 44.93
C GLY A 432 36.16 -18.02 45.57
N ASP A 433 35.83 -18.85 46.56
CA ASP A 433 34.58 -18.75 47.32
C ASP A 433 34.65 -17.67 48.42
N SER A 434 33.75 -16.69 48.35
CA SER A 434 33.18 -15.98 49.51
C SER A 434 32.13 -14.95 49.05
N GLY A 435 30.96 -14.86 49.71
CA GLY A 435 30.05 -13.70 49.50
C GLY A 435 28.55 -13.94 49.67
N GLU A 436 28.12 -14.45 50.82
CA GLU A 436 26.69 -14.66 51.12
C GLU A 436 26.00 -13.36 51.63
N LYS A 437 24.70 -13.20 51.33
CA LYS A 437 23.75 -12.18 51.86
C LYS A 437 24.04 -10.71 51.43
N ARG A 438 23.03 -9.84 51.20
CA ARG A 438 21.58 -9.91 51.49
C ARG A 438 20.73 -9.57 50.26
#